data_AF-A0A1L8V284-F1
#
_entry.id   AF-A0A1L8V284-F1
#
_cell.length_a   1.000
_cell.length_b   1.000
_cell.length_c   1.000
_cell.angle_alpha   90.00
_cell.angle_beta   90.00
_cell.angle_gamma   90.00
#
_symmetry.space_group_name_H-M   'P 1'
#
loop_
_entity.id
_entity.type
_entity.pdbx_description
1 polymer ?
#
loop_
_entity_poly.entity_id
_entity_poly.type
_entity_poly.pdbx_seq_one_letter_code
_entity_poly.pdbx_strand_id
1 'polypeptide(L)'
;MKQVKFLLDLCGIILGAALYGLAVTGINLPSKLADGGVTGIALLLNHLFGFAPSITSLIINLPLLLISLFIFGKHAFIRTIVGTFSLVFFLHVWENLNVHFAVGNLLVNSLMTGILSGIGCGLVFRFGGSTGGTDIVYQAIEKYYHVNIGKSLFVITFGILVVSLLYLDFTHFAYTLLSCSILSYTLNKVKYFRFANPFKKITAPSPTVNQLEPLEDSYID
;
A
#
# COMPACT_ATOMS: atom_id res chain seq x y z
N MET A 1 -15.66 21.14 9.03
CA MET A 1 -15.70 19.88 8.23
C MET A 1 -14.37 19.51 7.57
N LYS A 2 -13.67 20.42 6.84
CA LYS A 2 -12.38 20.11 6.18
C LYS A 2 -11.28 19.66 7.16
N GLN A 3 -11.14 20.29 8.32
CA GLN A 3 -10.12 19.93 9.31
C GLN A 3 -10.36 18.54 9.94
N VAL A 4 -11.61 18.20 10.26
CA VAL A 4 -11.98 16.87 10.80
C VAL A 4 -11.64 15.76 9.80
N LYS A 5 -11.94 15.97 8.51
CA LYS A 5 -11.59 15.01 7.46
C LYS A 5 -10.07 14.83 7.35
N PHE A 6 -9.31 15.92 7.41
CA PHE A 6 -7.85 15.86 7.39
C PHE A 6 -7.28 15.07 8.59
N LEU A 7 -7.81 15.28 9.80
CA LEU A 7 -7.39 14.55 10.99
C LEU A 7 -7.67 13.04 10.85
N LEU A 8 -8.86 12.67 10.36
CA LEU A 8 -9.21 11.28 10.09
C LEU A 8 -8.28 10.64 9.04
N ASP A 9 -7.91 11.39 8.01
CA ASP A 9 -6.94 10.92 7.01
C ASP A 9 -5.60 10.60 7.67
N LEU A 10 -5.11 11.47 8.57
CA LEU A 10 -3.85 11.25 9.30
C LEU A 10 -3.94 10.05 10.23
N CYS A 11 -5.01 9.90 11.01
CA CYS A 11 -5.20 8.75 11.90
C CYS A 11 -5.18 7.43 11.12
N GLY A 12 -5.84 7.40 9.96
CA GLY A 12 -5.82 6.24 9.08
C GLY A 12 -4.44 5.91 8.53
N ILE A 13 -3.65 6.93 8.17
CA ILE A 13 -2.26 6.75 7.74
C ILE A 13 -1.40 6.20 8.87
N ILE A 14 -1.50 6.75 10.08
CA ILE A 14 -0.74 6.32 11.26
C ILE A 14 -1.07 4.86 11.59
N LEU A 15 -2.35 4.50 11.63
CA LEU A 15 -2.79 3.13 11.90
C LEU A 15 -2.33 2.16 10.82
N GLY A 16 -2.38 2.56 9.55
CA GLY A 16 -1.89 1.75 8.44
C GLY A 16 -0.38 1.51 8.52
N ALA A 17 0.38 2.56 8.85
CA ALA A 17 1.82 2.47 9.06
C ALA A 17 2.18 1.57 10.27
N ALA A 18 1.40 1.62 11.35
CA ALA A 18 1.57 0.74 12.50
C ALA A 18 1.42 -0.74 12.13
N LEU A 19 0.35 -1.07 11.39
CA LEU A 19 0.08 -2.44 10.93
C LEU A 19 1.13 -2.94 9.94
N TYR A 20 1.55 -2.08 8.99
CA TYR A 20 2.59 -2.43 8.05
C TYR A 20 3.92 -2.67 8.76
N GLY A 21 4.32 -1.76 9.66
CA GLY A 21 5.52 -1.93 10.47
C GLY A 21 5.51 -3.22 11.28
N LEU A 22 4.36 -3.56 11.87
CA LEU A 22 4.19 -4.80 12.66
C LEU A 22 4.38 -6.05 11.81
N ALA A 23 3.88 -6.07 10.57
CA ALA A 23 4.11 -7.18 9.65
C ALA A 23 5.60 -7.31 9.27
N VAL A 24 6.27 -6.19 9.03
CA VAL A 24 7.68 -6.14 8.64
C VAL A 24 8.58 -6.66 9.76
N THR A 25 8.47 -6.11 10.96
CA THR A 25 9.37 -6.47 12.07
C THR A 25 8.95 -7.77 12.75
N GLY A 26 7.65 -8.03 12.87
CA GLY A 26 7.15 -9.16 13.63
C GLY A 26 7.00 -10.46 12.85
N ILE A 27 6.98 -10.40 11.52
CA ILE A 27 6.92 -11.59 10.66
C ILE A 27 8.07 -11.64 9.65
N ASN A 28 8.25 -10.60 8.82
CA ASN A 28 9.24 -10.66 7.73
C ASN A 28 10.66 -10.82 8.25
N LEU A 29 11.04 -9.97 9.21
CA LEU A 29 12.37 -9.97 9.80
C LEU A 29 12.74 -11.34 10.42
N PRO A 30 11.94 -11.95 11.33
CA PRO A 30 12.26 -13.27 11.88
C PRO A 30 12.12 -14.42 10.86
N SER A 31 11.28 -14.28 9.83
CA SER A 31 11.09 -15.29 8.79
C SER A 31 12.05 -15.17 7.61
N LYS A 32 12.94 -14.16 7.63
CA LYS A 32 13.83 -13.78 6.51
C LYS A 32 13.08 -13.58 5.18
N LEU A 33 11.80 -13.21 5.25
CA LEU A 33 11.05 -12.87 4.06
C LEU A 33 11.49 -11.47 3.63
N ALA A 34 11.90 -11.35 2.37
CA ALA A 34 12.16 -10.06 1.78
C ALA A 34 10.85 -9.26 1.63
N ASP A 35 10.98 -7.95 1.44
CA ASP A 35 9.90 -7.05 1.08
C ASP A 35 10.31 -6.29 -0.20
N GLY A 36 9.37 -5.57 -0.81
CA GLY A 36 9.64 -4.72 -1.97
C GLY A 36 10.31 -3.40 -1.59
N GLY A 37 11.15 -2.89 -2.48
CA GLY A 37 11.62 -1.51 -2.45
C GLY A 37 12.47 -1.12 -1.25
N VAL A 38 12.20 0.04 -0.64
CA VAL A 38 13.06 0.60 0.42
C VAL A 38 13.04 -0.27 1.68
N THR A 39 11.88 -0.77 2.09
CA THR A 39 11.78 -1.71 3.22
C THR A 39 12.55 -2.99 2.93
N GLY A 40 12.49 -3.50 1.69
CA GLY A 40 13.29 -4.65 1.27
C GLY A 40 14.79 -4.42 1.38
N ILE A 41 15.27 -3.26 0.94
CA ILE A 41 16.67 -2.85 1.09
C ILE A 41 17.05 -2.75 2.58
N ALA A 42 16.15 -2.21 3.41
CA ALA A 42 16.36 -2.10 4.86
C ALA A 42 16.48 -3.48 5.53
N LEU A 43 15.63 -4.44 5.17
CA LEU A 43 15.71 -5.83 5.65
C LEU A 43 16.99 -6.54 5.16
N LEU A 44 17.40 -6.29 3.91
CA LEU A 44 18.64 -6.83 3.37
C LEU A 44 19.86 -6.33 4.13
N LEU A 45 19.96 -5.01 4.35
CA LEU A 45 21.06 -4.40 5.08
C LEU A 45 21.06 -4.84 6.55
N ASN A 46 19.88 -5.08 7.15
CA ASN A 46 19.81 -5.72 8.45
C ASN A 46 20.40 -7.14 8.43
N HIS A 47 20.05 -7.96 7.43
CA HIS A 47 20.52 -9.33 7.37
C HIS A 47 22.03 -9.44 7.15
N LEU A 48 22.60 -8.55 6.32
CA LEU A 48 24.02 -8.58 5.96
C LEU A 48 24.92 -7.87 6.99
N PHE A 49 24.48 -6.73 7.53
CA PHE A 49 25.31 -5.83 8.35
C PHE A 49 24.75 -5.55 9.75
N GLY A 50 23.55 -6.05 10.07
CA GLY A 50 22.90 -5.82 11.36
C GLY A 50 22.30 -4.42 11.53
N PHE A 51 22.22 -3.61 10.47
CA PHE A 51 21.64 -2.27 10.57
C PHE A 51 20.13 -2.32 10.86
N ALA A 52 19.64 -1.48 11.76
CA ALA A 52 18.23 -1.43 12.09
C ALA A 52 17.40 -1.01 10.86
N PRO A 53 16.32 -1.75 10.51
CA PRO A 53 15.43 -1.40 9.41
C PRO A 53 14.84 0.01 9.54
N SER A 54 14.53 0.44 10.76
CA SER A 54 14.07 1.81 11.08
C SER A 54 15.03 2.90 10.60
N ILE A 55 16.31 2.81 10.95
CA ILE A 55 17.34 3.81 10.59
C ILE A 55 17.60 3.81 9.08
N THR A 56 17.74 2.61 8.51
CA THR A 56 18.05 2.45 7.08
C THR A 56 16.91 2.99 6.21
N SER A 57 15.67 2.70 6.59
CA SER A 57 14.48 3.22 5.90
C SER A 57 14.40 4.74 5.96
N LEU A 58 14.71 5.34 7.11
CA LEU A 58 14.70 6.80 7.26
C LEU A 58 15.68 7.50 6.32
N ILE A 59 16.91 7.00 6.24
CA ILE A 59 17.98 7.56 5.40
C ILE A 59 17.58 7.51 3.93
N ILE A 60 17.10 6.35 3.46
CA ILE A 60 16.71 6.17 2.06
C ILE A 60 15.43 6.96 1.75
N ASN A 61 14.48 7.06 2.67
CA ASN A 61 13.22 7.76 2.42
C ASN A 61 13.38 9.28 2.31
N LEU A 62 14.37 9.89 2.94
CA LEU A 62 14.57 11.34 2.95
C LEU A 62 14.65 11.96 1.53
N PRO A 63 15.49 11.46 0.60
CA PRO A 63 15.51 11.97 -0.78
C PRO A 63 14.23 11.66 -1.56
N LEU A 64 13.63 10.47 -1.39
CA LEU A 64 12.40 10.12 -2.10
C LEU A 64 11.23 11.00 -1.65
N LEU A 65 11.17 11.34 -0.37
CA LEU A 65 10.15 12.22 0.18
C LEU A 65 10.17 13.59 -0.51
N LEU A 66 11.35 14.15 -0.79
CA LEU A 66 11.47 15.40 -1.55
C LEU A 66 10.89 15.26 -2.97
N ILE A 67 11.15 14.14 -3.65
CA ILE A 67 10.59 13.85 -4.99
C ILE A 67 9.05 13.83 -4.94
N SER A 68 8.46 13.30 -3.86
CA SER A 68 7.00 13.24 -3.72
C SER A 68 6.31 14.61 -3.72
N LEU A 69 7.00 15.67 -3.26
CA LEU A 69 6.49 17.05 -3.28
C LEU A 69 6.26 17.54 -4.71
N PHE A 70 7.20 17.25 -5.60
CA PHE A 70 7.14 17.67 -7.00
C PHE A 70 6.11 16.88 -7.80
N ILE A 71 5.94 15.59 -7.50
CA ILE A 71 5.00 14.72 -8.23
C ILE A 71 3.55 14.96 -7.78
N PHE A 72 3.28 15.03 -6.48
CA PHE A 72 1.91 14.99 -5.95
C PHE A 72 1.41 16.31 -5.32
N GLY A 73 2.31 17.27 -5.09
CA GLY A 73 1.98 18.56 -4.49
C GLY A 73 1.87 18.53 -2.95
N LYS A 74 1.67 19.72 -2.37
CA LYS A 74 1.81 19.96 -0.91
C LYS A 74 0.91 19.09 -0.03
N HIS A 75 -0.33 18.84 -0.43
CA HIS A 75 -1.28 18.08 0.41
C HIS A 75 -0.91 16.60 0.53
N ALA A 76 -0.54 15.95 -0.57
CA ALA A 76 -0.09 14.57 -0.57
C ALA A 76 1.30 14.43 0.08
N PHE A 77 2.16 15.44 -0.09
CA PHE A 77 3.46 15.51 0.57
C PHE A 77 3.34 15.47 2.10
N ILE A 78 2.48 16.29 2.71
CA ILE A 78 2.28 16.29 4.18
C ILE A 78 1.80 14.92 4.67
N ARG A 79 0.86 14.29 3.96
CA ARG A 79 0.38 12.95 4.30
C ARG A 79 1.47 11.88 4.17
N THR A 80 2.35 12.02 3.18
CA THR A 80 3.51 11.15 2.96
C THR A 80 4.57 11.33 4.05
N ILE A 81 4.82 12.56 4.52
CA ILE A 81 5.64 12.82 5.70
C ILE A 81 5.07 12.06 6.89
N VAL A 82 3.79 12.27 7.20
CA VAL A 82 3.17 11.59 8.34
C VAL A 82 3.28 10.08 8.20
N GLY A 83 2.99 9.51 7.03
CA GLY A 83 3.10 8.06 6.80
C GLY A 83 4.52 7.52 6.90
N THR A 84 5.51 8.22 6.33
CA THR A 84 6.93 7.82 6.36
C THR A 84 7.49 7.83 7.78
N PHE A 85 7.31 8.95 8.50
CA PHE A 85 7.79 9.06 9.87
C PHE A 85 7.03 8.13 10.82
N SER A 86 5.72 7.92 10.60
CA SER A 86 4.96 6.93 11.36
C SER A 86 5.48 5.52 11.13
N LEU A 87 5.79 5.14 9.88
CA LEU A 87 6.37 3.83 9.59
C LEU A 87 7.70 3.66 10.32
N VAL A 88 8.62 4.62 10.18
CA VAL A 88 9.93 4.57 10.86
C VAL A 88 9.77 4.46 12.37
N PHE A 89 8.87 5.26 12.96
CA PHE A 89 8.56 5.20 14.38
C PHE A 89 8.05 3.83 14.80
N PHE A 90 7.08 3.27 14.09
CA PHE A 90 6.53 1.96 14.43
C PHE A 90 7.51 0.82 14.18
N LEU A 91 8.33 0.86 13.13
CA LEU A 91 9.44 -0.08 12.95
C LEU A 91 10.34 -0.07 14.19
N HIS A 92 10.76 1.11 14.65
CA HIS A 92 11.59 1.23 15.85
C HIS A 92 10.89 0.74 17.12
N VAL A 93 9.61 1.06 17.31
CA VAL A 93 8.82 0.60 18.46
C VAL A 93 8.72 -0.93 18.48
N TRP A 94 8.37 -1.55 17.35
CA TRP A 94 8.21 -3.00 17.27
C TRP A 94 9.54 -3.75 17.34
N GLU A 95 10.61 -3.18 16.81
CA GLU A 95 12.00 -3.65 17.00
C GLU A 95 12.34 -3.68 18.49
N ASN A 96 12.16 -2.57 19.22
CA ASN A 96 12.53 -2.49 20.64
C ASN A 96 11.65 -3.37 21.55
N LEU A 97 10.38 -3.55 21.19
CA LEU A 97 9.46 -4.42 21.93
C LEU A 97 9.68 -5.91 21.64
N ASN A 98 10.58 -6.27 20.71
CA ASN A 98 10.84 -7.65 20.26
C ASN A 98 9.55 -8.41 19.94
N VAL A 99 8.59 -7.75 19.29
CA VAL A 99 7.29 -8.35 18.96
C VAL A 99 7.47 -9.31 17.81
N HIS A 100 7.71 -10.60 18.10
CA HIS A 100 7.86 -11.65 17.10
C HIS A 100 6.68 -12.60 17.17
N PHE A 101 5.95 -12.74 16.07
CA PHE A 101 4.80 -13.65 15.96
C PHE A 101 4.83 -14.46 14.67
N ALA A 102 5.99 -14.51 14.00
CA ALA A 102 6.28 -15.51 12.99
C ALA A 102 6.14 -16.92 13.58
N VAL A 103 5.52 -17.80 12.81
CA VAL A 103 5.36 -19.22 13.14
C VAL A 103 6.47 -20.02 12.42
N GLY A 104 6.75 -21.25 12.83
CA GLY A 104 7.75 -22.11 12.18
C GLY A 104 7.44 -22.55 10.74
N ASN A 105 6.46 -21.94 10.06
CA ASN A 105 6.03 -22.29 8.71
C ASN A 105 6.02 -21.06 7.79
N LEU A 106 6.91 -21.03 6.79
CA LEU A 106 7.04 -19.91 5.85
C LEU A 106 5.76 -19.63 5.05
N LEU A 107 4.94 -20.65 4.74
CA LEU A 107 3.68 -20.46 4.04
C LEU A 107 2.73 -19.60 4.88
N VAL A 108 2.55 -19.95 6.15
CA VAL A 108 1.71 -19.19 7.08
C VAL A 108 2.23 -17.77 7.24
N ASN A 109 3.55 -17.61 7.41
CA ASN A 109 4.17 -16.30 7.56
C ASN A 109 4.01 -15.42 6.32
N SER A 110 4.16 -16.00 5.11
CA SER A 110 3.98 -15.28 3.85
C SER A 110 2.54 -14.80 3.66
N LEU A 111 1.55 -15.62 4.04
CA LEU A 111 0.13 -15.29 4.00
C LEU A 111 -0.21 -14.18 5.00
N MET A 112 0.22 -14.34 6.25
CA MET A 112 0.00 -13.35 7.30
C MET A 112 0.63 -12.00 6.95
N THR A 113 1.87 -12.01 6.46
CA THR A 113 2.56 -10.80 6.00
C THR A 113 1.79 -10.15 4.86
N GLY A 114 1.40 -10.91 3.83
CA GLY A 114 0.73 -10.35 2.67
C GLY A 114 -0.59 -9.67 3.04
N ILE A 115 -1.37 -10.29 3.93
CA ILE A 115 -2.62 -9.73 4.42
C ILE A 115 -2.36 -8.49 5.28
N LEU A 116 -1.49 -8.59 6.29
CA LEU A 116 -1.28 -7.53 7.27
C LEU A 116 -0.61 -6.30 6.63
N SER A 117 0.44 -6.50 5.83
CA SER A 117 1.07 -5.45 5.03
C SER A 117 0.11 -4.87 4.00
N GLY A 118 -0.69 -5.71 3.34
CA GLY A 118 -1.69 -5.26 2.38
C GLY A 118 -2.77 -4.37 3.01
N ILE A 119 -3.23 -4.71 4.21
CA ILE A 119 -4.16 -3.86 4.98
C ILE A 119 -3.48 -2.55 5.38
N GLY A 120 -2.27 -2.62 5.93
CA GLY A 120 -1.51 -1.47 6.38
C GLY A 120 -1.25 -0.46 5.24
N CYS A 121 -0.57 -0.89 4.18
CA CYS A 121 -0.30 -0.08 3.00
C CYS A 121 -1.59 0.38 2.32
N GLY A 122 -2.59 -0.51 2.20
CA GLY A 122 -3.88 -0.17 1.61
C GLY A 122 -4.58 0.97 2.34
N LEU A 123 -4.49 1.01 3.67
CA LEU A 123 -5.06 2.08 4.48
C LEU A 123 -4.30 3.40 4.30
N VAL A 124 -2.97 3.36 4.30
CA VAL A 124 -2.12 4.54 4.04
C VAL A 124 -2.46 5.17 2.68
N PHE A 125 -2.52 4.36 1.63
CA PHE A 125 -2.86 4.84 0.29
C PHE A 125 -4.32 5.28 0.15
N ARG A 126 -5.25 4.68 0.89
CA ARG A 126 -6.66 5.07 0.89
C ARG A 126 -6.86 6.51 1.32
N PHE A 127 -6.10 6.95 2.32
CA PHE A 127 -6.13 8.31 2.83
C PHE A 127 -5.19 9.27 2.07
N GLY A 128 -4.59 8.79 0.98
CA GLY A 128 -3.74 9.58 0.09
C GLY A 128 -2.38 9.94 0.70
N GLY A 129 -1.88 9.09 1.61
CA GLY A 129 -0.51 9.12 2.10
C GLY A 129 0.32 8.01 1.48
N SER A 130 1.55 7.88 1.97
CA SER A 130 2.53 6.87 1.58
C SER A 130 3.47 6.61 2.75
N THR A 131 4.04 5.42 2.83
CA THR A 131 5.07 5.12 3.83
C THR A 131 6.48 5.54 3.37
N GLY A 132 6.55 6.24 2.24
CA GLY A 132 7.80 6.68 1.62
C GLY A 132 8.39 5.64 0.69
N GLY A 133 9.60 5.91 0.21
CA GLY A 133 10.34 4.93 -0.58
C GLY A 133 9.70 4.63 -1.93
N THR A 134 9.66 3.35 -2.30
CA THR A 134 9.12 2.89 -3.58
C THR A 134 7.63 3.12 -3.76
N ASP A 135 6.88 3.35 -2.67
CA ASP A 135 5.47 3.74 -2.73
C ASP A 135 5.24 5.00 -3.58
N ILE A 136 6.20 5.91 -3.59
CA ILE A 136 6.17 7.13 -4.41
C ILE A 136 6.21 6.77 -5.89
N VAL A 137 6.99 5.75 -6.26
CA VAL A 137 7.05 5.23 -7.62
C VAL A 137 5.73 4.53 -7.99
N TYR A 138 5.18 3.71 -7.08
CA TYR A 138 3.91 3.00 -7.32
C TYR A 138 2.76 3.97 -7.58
N GLN A 139 2.67 5.04 -6.77
CA GLN A 139 1.68 6.10 -6.93
C GLN A 139 1.95 6.97 -8.15
N ALA A 140 3.21 7.20 -8.52
CA ALA A 140 3.53 7.94 -9.73
C ALA A 140 3.02 7.18 -10.95
N ILE A 141 3.24 5.86 -11.00
CA ILE A 141 2.72 5.02 -12.08
C ILE A 141 1.20 5.04 -12.10
N GLU A 142 0.54 4.91 -10.94
CA GLU A 142 -0.91 5.03 -10.87
C GLU A 142 -1.42 6.38 -11.38
N LYS A 143 -0.72 7.48 -11.04
CA LYS A 143 -1.10 8.83 -11.44
C LYS A 143 -0.95 9.06 -12.95
N TYR A 144 0.15 8.61 -13.55
CA TYR A 144 0.47 8.89 -14.96
C TYR A 144 -0.08 7.85 -15.94
N TYR A 145 -0.14 6.58 -15.54
CA TYR A 145 -0.56 5.46 -16.40
C TYR A 145 -1.91 4.86 -16.03
N HIS A 146 -2.57 5.36 -14.97
CA HIS A 146 -3.89 4.89 -14.52
C HIS A 146 -3.95 3.38 -14.22
N VAL A 147 -2.80 2.78 -13.89
CA VAL A 147 -2.70 1.39 -13.47
C VAL A 147 -3.00 1.29 -11.98
N ASN A 148 -3.78 0.28 -11.56
CA ASN A 148 -4.03 0.02 -10.14
C ASN A 148 -2.72 -0.08 -9.36
N ILE A 149 -2.64 0.63 -8.23
CA ILE A 149 -1.41 0.74 -7.45
C ILE A 149 -0.84 -0.62 -7.02
N GLY A 150 -1.68 -1.62 -6.70
CA GLY A 150 -1.21 -2.95 -6.34
C GLY A 150 -0.52 -3.66 -7.50
N LYS A 151 -0.95 -3.41 -8.76
CA LYS A 151 -0.25 -3.95 -9.93
C LYS A 151 1.12 -3.29 -10.09
N SER A 152 1.20 -1.97 -9.94
CA SER A 152 2.47 -1.23 -9.98
C SER A 152 3.45 -1.73 -8.92
N LEU A 153 2.96 -1.93 -7.70
CA LEU A 153 3.73 -2.53 -6.60
C LEU A 153 4.22 -3.92 -6.98
N PHE A 154 3.33 -4.80 -7.45
CA PHE A 154 3.69 -6.18 -7.77
C PHE A 154 4.75 -6.26 -8.87
N VAL A 155 4.61 -5.50 -9.96
CA VAL A 155 5.54 -5.53 -11.09
C VAL A 155 6.92 -5.01 -10.69
N ILE A 156 6.98 -3.89 -9.96
CA ILE A 156 8.27 -3.34 -9.52
C ILE A 156 8.92 -4.27 -8.50
N THR A 157 8.18 -4.73 -7.50
CA THR A 157 8.70 -5.65 -6.48
C THR A 157 9.14 -6.97 -7.10
N PHE A 158 8.42 -7.50 -8.09
CA PHE A 158 8.85 -8.68 -8.84
C PHE A 158 10.20 -8.46 -9.52
N GLY A 159 10.39 -7.33 -10.20
CA GLY A 159 11.67 -6.98 -10.81
C GLY A 159 12.81 -6.91 -9.79
N ILE A 160 12.56 -6.31 -8.62
CA ILE A 160 13.54 -6.25 -7.53
C ILE A 160 13.86 -7.66 -7.00
N LEU A 161 12.85 -8.49 -6.75
CA LEU A 161 13.02 -9.86 -6.26
C LEU A 161 13.80 -10.76 -7.22
N VAL A 162 13.60 -10.58 -8.53
CA VAL A 162 14.37 -11.32 -9.53
C VAL A 162 15.86 -10.99 -9.42
N VAL A 163 16.22 -9.72 -9.19
CA VAL A 163 17.61 -9.34 -8.93
C VAL A 163 18.10 -9.92 -7.59
N SER A 164 17.21 -10.05 -6.61
CA SER A 164 17.54 -10.65 -5.31
C SER A 164 17.91 -12.14 -5.38
N LEU A 165 17.55 -12.88 -6.44
CA LEU A 165 17.97 -14.28 -6.62
C LEU A 165 19.49 -14.47 -6.72
N LEU A 166 20.26 -13.39 -6.94
CA LEU A 166 21.73 -13.44 -6.89
C LEU A 166 22.26 -13.77 -5.47
N TYR A 167 21.45 -13.54 -4.43
CA TYR A 167 21.86 -13.76 -3.04
C TYR A 167 20.78 -14.44 -2.16
N LEU A 168 19.52 -14.48 -2.58
CA LEU A 168 18.40 -15.11 -1.89
C LEU A 168 18.16 -16.51 -2.44
N ASP A 169 17.90 -17.49 -1.57
CA ASP A 169 17.52 -18.83 -2.00
C ASP A 169 16.13 -18.86 -2.63
N PHE A 170 15.90 -19.85 -3.49
CA PHE A 170 14.65 -19.97 -4.25
C PHE A 170 13.42 -20.14 -3.35
N THR A 171 13.56 -20.76 -2.18
CA THR A 171 12.45 -20.96 -1.25
C THR A 171 11.96 -19.62 -0.69
N HIS A 172 12.85 -18.79 -0.15
CA HIS A 172 12.48 -17.46 0.34
C HIS A 172 11.99 -16.56 -0.81
N PHE A 173 12.58 -16.66 -2.00
CA PHE A 173 12.07 -15.96 -3.19
C PHE A 173 10.60 -16.30 -3.48
N ALA A 174 10.26 -17.58 -3.54
CA ALA A 174 8.91 -18.02 -3.85
C ALA A 174 7.89 -17.58 -2.78
N TYR A 175 8.24 -17.69 -1.50
CA TYR A 175 7.38 -17.25 -0.41
C TYR A 175 7.24 -15.73 -0.33
N THR A 176 8.29 -14.97 -0.60
CA THR A 176 8.18 -13.51 -0.70
C THR A 176 7.32 -13.09 -1.90
N LEU A 177 7.44 -13.78 -3.05
CA LEU A 177 6.59 -13.52 -4.20
C LEU A 177 5.11 -13.81 -3.89
N LEU A 178 4.84 -14.89 -3.18
CA LEU A 178 3.49 -15.22 -2.69
C LEU A 178 2.96 -14.12 -1.77
N SER A 179 3.76 -13.70 -0.79
CA SER A 179 3.41 -12.61 0.12
C SER A 179 3.11 -11.31 -0.63
N CYS A 180 3.95 -10.95 -1.60
CA CYS A 180 3.78 -9.76 -2.43
C CYS A 180 2.50 -9.82 -3.29
N SER A 181 2.14 -11.01 -3.79
CA SER A 181 0.91 -11.22 -4.55
C SER A 181 -0.33 -10.96 -3.69
N ILE A 182 -0.32 -11.49 -2.46
CA ILE A 182 -1.40 -11.33 -1.48
C ILE A 182 -1.48 -9.88 -1.01
N LEU A 183 -0.33 -9.23 -0.77
CA LEU A 183 -0.23 -7.81 -0.46
C LEU A 183 -0.87 -6.97 -1.55
N SER A 184 -0.49 -7.18 -2.81
CA SER A 184 -1.04 -6.46 -3.96
C SER A 184 -2.58 -6.57 -4.05
N TYR A 185 -3.10 -7.79 -3.88
CA TYR A 185 -4.54 -8.05 -3.90
C TYR A 185 -5.26 -7.34 -2.73
N THR A 186 -4.76 -7.53 -1.52
CA THR A 186 -5.36 -7.00 -0.28
C THR A 186 -5.32 -5.48 -0.25
N LEU A 187 -4.19 -4.89 -0.66
CA LEU A 187 -4.00 -3.45 -0.78
C LEU A 187 -5.03 -2.84 -1.72
N ASN A 188 -5.21 -3.40 -2.92
CA ASN A 188 -6.20 -2.90 -3.87
C ASN A 188 -7.62 -2.96 -3.27
N LYS A 189 -7.96 -4.08 -2.60
CA LYS A 189 -9.25 -4.22 -1.93
C LYS A 189 -9.44 -3.13 -0.88
N VAL A 190 -8.48 -2.92 0.02
CA VAL A 190 -8.59 -1.95 1.12
C VAL A 190 -8.62 -0.51 0.61
N LYS A 191 -7.73 -0.17 -0.35
CA LYS A 191 -7.63 1.18 -0.92
C LYS A 191 -8.90 1.60 -1.63
N TYR A 192 -9.43 0.76 -2.52
CA TYR A 192 -10.58 1.10 -3.35
C TYR A 192 -11.92 0.68 -2.74
N PHE A 193 -11.92 0.14 -1.52
CA PHE A 193 -13.16 -0.24 -0.83
C PHE A 193 -14.06 0.98 -0.61
N ARG A 194 -15.13 1.06 -1.38
CA ARG A 194 -16.23 2.02 -1.16
C ARG A 194 -17.31 1.30 -0.36
N PHE A 195 -17.72 1.89 0.76
CA PHE A 195 -19.00 1.50 1.36
C PHE A 195 -20.09 1.70 0.30
N ALA A 196 -20.81 0.64 -0.04
CA ALA A 196 -22.03 0.79 -0.83
C ALA A 196 -22.96 1.70 -0.04
N ASN A 197 -23.28 2.87 -0.57
CA ASN A 197 -24.24 3.76 0.07
C ASN A 197 -25.64 3.24 -0.32
N PRO A 198 -26.38 2.55 0.57
CA PRO A 198 -27.66 1.93 0.20
C PRO A 198 -28.68 2.97 -0.30
N PHE A 199 -28.50 4.23 0.07
CA PHE A 199 -29.38 5.35 -0.32
C PHE A 199 -29.14 5.91 -1.73
N LYS A 200 -28.05 5.54 -2.43
CA LYS A 200 -27.80 6.04 -3.80
C LYS A 200 -28.76 5.46 -4.84
N LYS A 201 -29.39 4.31 -4.57
CA LYS A 201 -30.41 3.70 -5.45
C LYS A 201 -31.77 4.41 -5.37
N ILE A 202 -32.04 5.15 -4.30
CA ILE A 202 -33.36 5.77 -4.04
C ILE A 202 -33.49 7.14 -4.71
N THR A 203 -32.36 7.76 -5.09
CA THR A 203 -32.32 9.08 -5.73
C THR A 203 -32.06 9.04 -7.24
N ALA A 204 -32.10 7.86 -7.87
CA ALA A 204 -32.12 7.81 -9.33
C ALA A 204 -33.45 8.40 -9.82
N PRO A 205 -33.46 9.47 -10.63
CA PRO A 205 -34.69 9.96 -11.22
C PRO A 205 -35.33 8.83 -12.03
N SER A 206 -36.63 8.62 -11.84
CA SER A 206 -37.42 7.73 -12.69
C SER A 206 -37.22 8.15 -14.15
N PRO A 207 -37.11 7.20 -15.10
CA PRO A 207 -37.08 7.55 -16.50
C PRO A 207 -38.35 8.35 -16.80
N THR A 208 -38.16 9.61 -17.18
CA THR A 208 -39.22 10.53 -17.52
C THR A 208 -39.98 9.92 -18.69
N VAL A 209 -41.30 9.74 -18.54
CA VAL A 209 -42.23 9.10 -19.49
C VAL A 209 -42.39 9.91 -20.81
N ASN A 210 -41.52 10.86 -21.11
CA ASN A 210 -41.65 11.79 -22.25
C ASN A 210 -40.86 11.36 -23.50
N GLN A 211 -40.85 10.07 -23.82
CA GLN A 211 -40.41 9.55 -25.12
C GLN A 211 -41.46 8.65 -25.78
N LEU A 212 -42.75 8.97 -25.60
CA LEU A 212 -43.77 8.55 -26.56
C LEU A 212 -43.97 9.72 -27.51
N GLU A 213 -43.22 9.71 -28.63
CA GLU A 213 -43.58 10.48 -29.82
C GLU A 213 -45.05 10.17 -30.17
N PRO A 214 -45.87 11.17 -30.54
CA PRO A 214 -47.16 10.88 -31.15
C PRO A 214 -46.88 10.17 -32.47
N LEU A 215 -47.51 9.01 -32.68
CA LEU A 215 -47.57 8.38 -33.99
C LEU A 215 -48.30 9.34 -34.93
N GLU A 216 -47.56 10.18 -35.65
CA GLU A 216 -48.10 11.03 -36.71
C GLU A 216 -48.65 10.14 -37.82
N ASP A 217 -49.92 10.41 -38.13
CA ASP A 217 -50.71 9.89 -39.23
C ASP A 217 -49.93 9.89 -40.55
N SER A 218 -49.64 8.71 -41.08
CA SER A 218 -49.13 8.51 -42.45
C SER A 218 -49.84 7.34 -43.12
N TYR A 219 -51.17 7.41 -43.15
CA TYR A 219 -52.03 6.60 -44.03
C TYR A 219 -53.24 7.41 -44.51
N ILE A 220 -53.02 8.49 -45.25
CA ILE A 220 -53.93 8.98 -46.28
C ILE A 220 -53.07 9.58 -47.40
N ASP A 221 -52.76 8.77 -48.41
CA ASP A 221 -52.84 9.07 -49.85
C ASP A 221 -52.25 7.90 -50.67
#